data_AF-K5WE35-F1
#
_entry.id   AF-K5WE35-F1
#
_cell.length_a   1.000
_cell.length_b   1.000
_cell.length_c   1.000
_cell.angle_alpha   90.00
_cell.angle_beta   90.00
_cell.angle_gamma   90.00
#
_symmetry.space_group_name_H-M   'P 1'
#
loop_
_entity.id
_entity.type
_entity.pdbx_description
1 polymer ?
#
loop_
_entity_poly.entity_id
_entity_poly.type
_entity_poly.pdbx_seq_one_letter_code
_entity_poly.pdbx_strand_id
1 'polypeptide(L)'
;MNDVFVPRLTKPGFYKIFGRTDNQITRSTGEKTDPDLLKAVLNQGSHIKCAVVFGRGKFNMGVVIDPAPEFVFNPADKEKLNEF
;
A
#
# COMPACT_ATOMS: atom_id res chain seq x y z
N MET A 1 17.33 13.74 4.62
CA MET A 1 16.18 13.84 5.55
C MET A 1 15.01 14.33 4.72
N ASN A 2 14.05 13.47 4.40
CA ASN A 2 13.00 13.70 3.38
C ASN A 2 11.60 13.60 4.00
N ASP A 3 11.41 14.16 5.18
CA ASP A 3 10.11 14.14 5.86
C ASP A 3 9.28 15.36 5.41
N VAL A 4 8.01 15.12 5.08
CA VAL A 4 7.02 16.13 4.70
C VAL A 4 6.22 16.52 5.94
N PHE A 5 6.08 17.82 6.16
CA PHE A 5 5.38 18.38 7.31
C PHE A 5 4.18 19.21 6.86
N VAL A 6 3.07 19.12 7.58
CA VAL A 6 1.89 19.97 7.38
C VAL A 6 1.62 20.81 8.63
N PRO A 7 1.30 22.11 8.49
CA PRO A 7 1.00 22.97 9.62
C PRO A 7 -0.30 22.54 10.30
N ARG A 8 -0.33 22.56 11.64
CA ARG A 8 -1.55 22.29 12.41
C ARG A 8 -2.44 23.54 12.44
N LEU A 9 -3.68 23.39 11.98
CA LEU A 9 -4.71 24.44 12.06
C LEU A 9 -4.99 24.89 13.50
N THR A 10 -4.87 24.00 14.48
CA THR A 10 -5.23 24.26 15.88
C THR A 10 -4.12 24.88 16.72
N LYS A 11 -2.85 24.84 16.28
CA LYS A 11 -1.72 25.41 17.03
C LYS A 11 -0.69 26.00 16.05
N PRO A 12 -0.72 27.32 15.83
CA PRO A 12 0.28 28.02 15.03
C PRO A 12 1.70 27.71 15.53
N GLY A 13 2.63 27.47 14.61
CA GLY A 13 4.02 27.10 14.93
C GLY A 13 4.25 25.60 15.16
N PHE A 14 3.20 24.77 15.19
CA PHE A 14 3.33 23.31 15.29
C PHE A 14 3.04 22.63 13.96
N TYR A 15 3.87 21.65 13.61
CA TYR A 15 3.74 20.85 12.40
C TYR A 15 3.47 19.39 12.74
N LYS A 16 2.64 18.72 11.94
CA LYS A 16 2.46 17.27 11.98
C LYS A 16 3.29 16.64 10.86
N ILE A 17 3.99 15.54 11.16
CA ILE A 17 4.63 14.70 10.14
C ILE A 17 3.51 14.13 9.26
N PHE A 18 3.53 14.49 7.97
CA PHE A 18 2.60 13.99 6.97
C PHE A 18 3.06 12.64 6.42
N GLY A 19 4.36 12.52 6.15
CA GLY A 19 4.95 11.30 5.60
C GLY A 19 6.35 11.56 5.10
N ARG A 20 6.88 10.63 4.30
CA ARG A 20 8.21 10.72 3.70
C ARG A 20 8.12 10.90 2.19
N THR A 21 8.86 11.83 1.63
CA THR A 21 8.84 12.11 0.18
C THR A 21 9.29 10.91 -0.65
N ASP A 22 10.15 10.05 -0.10
CA ASP A 22 10.64 8.84 -0.75
C ASP A 22 9.69 7.65 -0.64
N ASN A 23 8.61 7.73 0.16
CA ASN A 23 7.63 6.67 0.26
C ASN A 23 6.67 6.59 -0.93
N GLN A 24 6.77 7.50 -1.91
CA GLN A 24 5.92 7.44 -3.11
C GLN A 24 6.48 6.46 -4.14
N ILE A 25 5.59 5.63 -4.70
CA ILE A 25 5.89 4.80 -5.87
C ILE A 25 5.57 5.62 -7.12
N THR A 26 6.59 5.95 -7.91
CA THR A 26 6.40 6.60 -9.21
C THR A 26 6.29 5.55 -10.30
N ARG A 27 5.18 5.55 -11.05
CA ARG A 27 4.96 4.71 -12.22
C ARG A 27 5.80 5.20 -13.41
N SER A 28 6.00 4.38 -14.44
CA SER A 28 6.75 4.78 -15.63
C SER A 28 6.13 5.97 -16.38
N THR A 29 4.85 6.26 -16.16
CA THR A 29 4.12 7.42 -16.68
C THR A 29 4.36 8.71 -15.88
N GLY A 30 5.11 8.64 -14.77
CA GLY A 30 5.33 9.77 -13.86
C GLY A 30 4.24 9.96 -12.80
N GLU A 31 3.16 9.18 -12.84
CA GLU A 31 2.15 9.15 -11.79
C GLU A 31 2.80 8.75 -10.45
N LYS A 32 2.54 9.50 -9.39
CA LYS A 32 3.03 9.21 -8.05
C LYS A 32 1.89 8.69 -7.19
N THR A 33 2.09 7.51 -6.65
CA THR A 33 1.11 6.81 -5.84
C THR A 33 1.64 6.64 -4.43
N ASP A 34 0.81 6.94 -3.44
CA ASP A 34 1.12 6.66 -2.04
C ASP A 34 0.82 5.18 -1.72
N PRO A 35 1.85 4.34 -1.49
CA PRO A 35 1.66 2.93 -1.19
C PRO A 35 1.01 2.73 0.17
N ASP A 36 1.15 3.65 1.13
CA ASP A 36 0.54 3.50 2.45
C ASP A 36 -0.97 3.68 2.38
N LEU A 37 -1.45 4.62 1.55
CA LEU A 37 -2.87 4.76 1.26
C LEU A 37 -3.42 3.50 0.58
N LEU A 38 -2.71 2.96 -0.42
CA LEU A 38 -3.15 1.74 -1.11
C LEU A 38 -3.21 0.53 -0.18
N LYS A 39 -2.19 0.33 0.66
CA LYS A 39 -2.21 -0.72 1.67
C LYS A 39 -3.37 -0.54 2.65
N ALA A 40 -3.63 0.69 3.09
CA ALA A 40 -4.72 0.98 4.02
C ALA A 40 -6.09 0.67 3.40
N VAL A 41 -6.28 0.88 2.10
CA VAL A 41 -7.51 0.50 1.40
C VAL A 41 -7.59 -1.02 1.24
N LEU A 42 -6.50 -1.68 0.85
CA LEU A 42 -6.47 -3.15 0.67
C LEU A 42 -6.72 -3.89 1.98
N ASN A 43 -6.13 -3.43 3.08
CA ASN A 43 -6.29 -4.01 4.42
C ASN A 43 -7.70 -3.81 5.02
N GLN A 44 -8.58 -3.02 4.39
CA GLN A 44 -9.99 -2.96 4.79
C GLN A 44 -10.80 -4.19 4.31
N GLY A 45 -10.29 -4.94 3.34
CA GLY A 45 -10.92 -6.18 2.89
C GLY A 45 -10.82 -7.26 3.96
N SER A 46 -11.95 -7.87 4.34
CA SER A 46 -12.00 -8.98 5.31
C SER A 46 -11.14 -10.18 4.91
N HIS A 47 -10.88 -10.34 3.61
CA HIS A 47 -10.09 -11.45 3.07
C HIS A 47 -8.58 -11.19 3.12
N ILE A 48 -8.13 -9.98 3.48
CA ILE A 48 -6.73 -9.54 3.39
C ILE A 48 -6.22 -9.26 4.80
N LYS A 49 -5.20 -10.01 5.22
CA LYS A 49 -4.49 -9.76 6.48
C LYS A 49 -3.45 -8.66 6.33
N CYS A 50 -2.74 -8.66 5.21
CA CYS A 50 -1.73 -7.63 4.91
C CYS A 50 -1.50 -7.54 3.40
N ALA A 51 -1.18 -6.33 2.92
CA ALA A 51 -0.77 -6.11 1.54
C ALA A 51 0.58 -5.37 1.47
N VAL A 52 1.40 -5.71 0.47
CA VAL A 52 2.64 -5.02 0.14
C VAL A 52 2.59 -4.58 -1.32
N VAL A 53 2.69 -3.27 -1.56
CA VAL A 53 2.66 -2.67 -2.90
C VAL A 53 4.09 -2.45 -3.41
N PHE A 54 4.36 -2.81 -4.67
CA PHE A 54 5.66 -2.66 -5.34
C PHE A 54 5.51 -2.26 -6.82
N GLY A 55 6.63 -2.01 -7.51
CA GLY A 55 6.62 -1.70 -8.96
C GLY A 55 7.02 -0.28 -9.33
N ARG A 56 7.95 0.34 -8.59
CA ARG A 56 8.52 1.65 -8.96
C ARG A 56 9.16 1.60 -10.36
N GLY A 57 8.84 2.59 -11.19
CA GLY A 57 9.35 2.70 -12.57
C GLY A 57 8.76 1.67 -13.55
N LYS A 58 7.71 0.92 -13.15
CA LYS A 58 7.00 -0.01 -14.02
C LYS A 58 5.69 0.62 -14.52
N PHE A 59 5.18 0.08 -15.63
CA PHE A 59 3.92 0.52 -16.22
C PHE A 59 2.74 0.19 -15.28
N ASN A 60 2.73 -1.03 -14.76
CA ASN A 60 1.76 -1.49 -13.76
C ASN A 60 2.45 -1.67 -12.41
N MET A 61 1.71 -1.38 -11.34
CA MET A 61 2.11 -1.71 -9.97
C MET A 61 1.73 -3.16 -9.67
N GLY A 62 2.55 -3.82 -8.84
CA GLY A 62 2.26 -5.14 -8.30
C GLY A 62 1.87 -5.05 -6.83
N VAL A 63 1.10 -6.03 -6.37
CA VAL A 63 0.74 -6.20 -4.97
C VAL A 63 0.97 -7.64 -4.56
N VAL A 64 1.60 -7.84 -3.41
CA VAL A 64 1.62 -9.12 -2.70
C VAL A 64 0.57 -9.06 -1.61
N ILE A 65 -0.29 -10.07 -1.53
CA ILE A 65 -1.39 -10.16 -0.55
C ILE A 65 -1.09 -11.35 0.36
N ASP A 66 -1.13 -11.12 1.68
CA ASP A 66 -1.24 -12.17 2.71
C ASP A 66 -2.74 -12.33 3.02
N PRO A 67 -3.37 -13.46 2.69
CA PRO A 67 -4.77 -13.70 2.97
C PRO A 67 -5.06 -13.74 4.47
N ALA A 68 -6.29 -13.42 4.86
CA ALA A 68 -6.75 -13.67 6.22
C ALA A 68 -6.72 -15.18 6.53
N PRO A 69 -6.50 -15.60 7.80
CA PRO A 69 -6.25 -17.00 8.16
C PRO A 69 -7.31 -17.99 7.66
N GLU A 70 -8.56 -17.54 7.57
CA GLU A 70 -9.71 -18.30 7.08
C GLU A 70 -9.73 -18.50 5.55
N PHE A 71 -8.94 -17.73 4.80
CA PHE A 71 -8.77 -17.82 3.35
C PHE A 71 -7.39 -18.36 2.95
N VAL A 72 -6.58 -18.82 3.90
CA VAL A 72 -5.30 -19.47 3.59
C VAL A 72 -5.58 -20.87 3.04
N PHE A 73 -5.24 -21.09 1.77
CA PHE A 73 -5.28 -22.40 1.13
C PHE A 73 -3.89 -22.82 0.67
N ASN A 74 -3.69 -24.12 0.46
CA ASN A 74 -2.43 -24.63 -0.07
C ASN A 74 -2.30 -24.22 -1.55
N PRO A 75 -1.30 -23.41 -1.95
CA PRO A 75 -1.15 -22.97 -3.33
C PRO A 75 -0.83 -24.11 -4.31
N ALA A 76 -0.49 -25.31 -3.82
CA ALA A 76 -0.37 -26.51 -4.66
C ALA A 76 -1.74 -27.09 -5.08
N ASP A 77 -2.82 -26.68 -4.42
CA ASP A 77 -4.19 -27.08 -4.71
C ASP A 77 -4.76 -26.22 -5.85
N LYS A 78 -4.55 -26.70 -7.08
CA LYS A 78 -4.86 -25.95 -8.31
C LYS A 78 -6.35 -25.66 -8.49
N GLU A 79 -7.22 -26.45 -7.88
CA GLU A 79 -8.67 -26.23 -7.97
C GLU A 79 -9.08 -25.01 -7.14
N LYS A 80 -8.58 -24.90 -5.90
CA LYS A 80 -8.83 -23.73 -5.04
C LYS A 80 -8.15 -22.46 -5.54
N LEU A 81 -7.00 -22.57 -6.22
CA LEU A 81 -6.33 -21.42 -6.82
C LEU A 81 -7.16 -20.77 -7.95
N ASN A 82 -8.01 -21.55 -8.64
CA ASN A 82 -8.79 -21.06 -9.77
C ASN A 82 -10.11 -20.35 -9.35
N GLU A 83 -10.54 -20.52 -8.09
CA GLU A 83 -11.73 -19.86 -7.54
C GLU A 83 -11.46 -18.44 -7.00
N PHE A 84 -10.19 -18.03 -6.90
CA PHE A 84 -9.76 -16.70 -6.48
C PHE A 84 -9.32 -15.84 -7.67
#